data_AF-A0A7W8ZM86-F1
#
_entry.id   AF-A0A7W8ZM86-F1
#
_cell.length_a   1.000
_cell.length_b   1.000
_cell.length_c   1.000
_cell.angle_alpha   90.00
_cell.angle_beta   90.00
_cell.angle_gamma   90.00
#
_symmetry.space_group_name_H-M   'P 1'
#
loop_
_entity.id
_entity.type
_entity.pdbx_description
1 polymer ?
#
loop_
_entity_poly.entity_id
_entity_poly.type
_entity_poly.pdbx_seq_one_letter_code
_entity_poly.pdbx_strand_id
1 'polypeptide(L)'
;MSLIKLAVLRAKVATLPYAVISILAALSAFGTYTAMYSFRKAFAAGTFTDHQYLHVDYKVWLVIAQVLGYMLSKFYGIRFISEIKGNNRGKSILILIGISWLALLGFALVPAPWNIVFLFINGFPLGMIWGLVFGYLEGRKSTEFMAAVMSISLIFASGFVKTVGRTLLTVFHVNEYHMPFLTGAIFVIPLLFFVFCLELMPPPTAEDKKLRVERTPMNARERRDFLIRFLPGIILTLIIYVLLTIMRDVRDNFEVEIWADLGVKSNSIYTHIDLFISIIVLVGMSLLILIRKNLKAFSIIHLFIIGGCLLVGISTYLFDHKMISPIAWMTMAGLGLYLAYVPYNAIFFERMIASFNYRSNAGFIMYVADAAGYLASVSILVVKELGKPNISWGNFFREGIMLVAVIGGISAVLSLIYFLQTAQRNRKKEKKTEEQKLEEQQFNIVSL
;
A
#
# COMPACT_ATOMS: atom_id res chain seq x y z
N MET A 1 31.28 6.38 7.87
CA MET A 1 31.06 7.47 8.84
C MET A 1 31.18 6.89 10.25
N SER A 2 32.02 7.45 11.14
CA SER A 2 32.17 6.90 12.51
C SER A 2 30.83 6.97 13.26
N LEU A 3 30.51 5.94 14.06
CA LEU A 3 29.30 5.88 14.90
C LEU A 3 29.15 7.15 15.78
N ILE A 4 30.28 7.72 16.20
CA ILE A 4 30.37 8.96 16.99
C ILE A 4 29.81 10.17 16.22
N LYS A 5 30.11 10.32 14.92
CA LYS A 5 29.57 11.44 14.11
C LYS A 5 28.07 11.33 13.91
N LEU A 6 27.54 10.11 13.74
CA LEU A 6 26.10 9.86 13.61
C LEU A 6 25.37 10.19 14.92
N ALA A 7 25.93 9.81 16.07
CA ALA A 7 25.36 10.11 17.38
C ALA A 7 25.26 11.63 17.64
N VAL A 8 26.31 12.38 17.30
CA VAL A 8 26.30 13.86 17.42
C VAL A 8 25.24 14.48 16.52
N LEU A 9 25.12 14.01 15.28
CA LEU A 9 24.11 14.53 14.34
C LEU A 9 22.69 14.20 14.80
N ARG A 10 22.46 12.98 15.30
CA ARG A 10 21.17 12.56 15.87
C ARG A 10 20.78 13.41 17.07
N ALA A 11 21.75 13.76 17.93
CA ALA A 11 21.52 14.67 19.06
C ALA A 11 21.10 16.08 18.59
N LYS A 12 21.72 16.60 17.52
CA LYS A 12 21.29 17.88 16.91
C LYS A 12 19.90 17.81 16.28
N VAL A 13 19.54 16.71 15.63
CA VAL A 13 18.18 16.54 15.09
C VAL A 13 17.14 16.45 16.22
N ALA A 14 17.51 15.86 17.36
CA ALA A 14 16.64 15.76 18.53
C ALA A 14 16.27 17.11 19.16
N THR A 15 17.05 18.18 18.94
CA THR A 15 16.74 19.53 19.43
C THR A 15 15.78 20.30 18.52
N LEU A 16 15.43 19.78 17.35
CA LEU A 16 14.52 20.44 16.42
C LEU A 16 13.07 20.40 16.93
N PRO A 17 12.20 21.35 16.50
CA PRO A 17 10.79 21.30 16.81
C PRO A 17 10.15 19.99 16.34
N TYR A 18 9.24 19.43 17.14
CA TYR A 18 8.61 18.13 16.87
C TYR A 18 7.91 18.07 15.49
N ALA A 19 7.32 19.18 15.04
CA ALA A 19 6.72 19.27 13.71
C ALA A 19 7.76 19.09 12.59
N VAL A 20 8.95 19.69 12.73
CA VAL A 20 10.06 19.56 11.77
C VAL A 20 10.57 18.12 11.75
N ILE A 21 10.71 17.48 12.91
CA ILE A 21 11.10 16.07 13.01
C ILE A 21 10.07 15.19 12.29
N SER A 22 8.77 15.44 12.49
CA SER A 22 7.69 14.68 11.86
C SER A 22 7.67 14.84 10.34
N ILE A 23 7.89 16.05 9.82
CA ILE A 23 7.98 16.31 8.37
C ILE A 23 9.23 15.65 7.80
N LEU A 24 10.38 15.77 8.45
CA LEU A 24 11.63 15.15 8.01
C LEU A 24 11.50 13.63 7.97
N ALA A 25 10.88 13.01 8.98
CA ALA A 25 10.61 11.58 9.01
C ALA A 25 9.64 11.17 7.87
N ALA A 26 8.56 11.91 7.66
CA ALA A 26 7.61 11.66 6.57
C ALA A 26 8.29 11.72 5.19
N LEU A 27 9.07 12.77 4.92
CA LEU A 27 9.77 12.96 3.65
C LEU A 27 10.87 11.92 3.45
N SER A 28 11.60 11.55 4.52
CA SER A 28 12.64 10.52 4.44
C SER A 28 12.06 9.14 4.18
N ALA A 29 10.92 8.82 4.80
CA ALA A 29 10.19 7.58 4.53
C ALA A 29 9.62 7.55 3.11
N PHE A 30 8.97 8.63 2.68
CA PHE A 30 8.49 8.80 1.30
C PHE A 30 9.64 8.62 0.30
N GLY A 31 10.74 9.36 0.45
CA GLY A 31 11.88 9.31 -0.45
C GLY A 31 12.58 7.95 -0.48
N THR A 32 12.77 7.31 0.68
CA THR A 32 13.33 5.95 0.76
C THR A 32 12.46 4.96 0.00
N TYR A 33 11.14 5.04 0.18
CA TYR A 33 10.21 4.10 -0.44
C TYR A 33 10.03 4.39 -1.94
N THR A 34 10.02 5.65 -2.35
CA THR A 34 10.07 6.06 -3.77
C THR A 34 11.32 5.54 -4.45
N ALA A 35 12.49 5.66 -3.82
CA ALA A 35 13.72 5.13 -4.37
C ALA A 35 13.72 3.59 -4.42
N MET A 36 13.21 2.92 -3.38
CA MET A 36 13.05 1.46 -3.39
C MET A 36 12.16 0.98 -4.55
N TYR A 37 11.11 1.74 -4.89
CA TYR A 37 10.22 1.42 -6.01
C TYR A 37 10.92 1.29 -7.35
N SER A 38 12.07 1.96 -7.54
CA SER A 38 12.89 1.79 -8.77
C SER A 38 13.37 0.35 -8.94
N PHE A 39 13.76 -0.32 -7.86
CA PHE A 39 14.22 -1.72 -7.86
C PHE A 39 13.07 -2.72 -7.97
N ARG A 40 11.83 -2.27 -7.74
CA ARG A 40 10.63 -3.09 -7.82
C ARG A 40 9.94 -2.95 -9.18
N LYS A 41 9.66 -1.73 -9.62
CA LYS A 41 8.69 -1.45 -10.68
C LYS A 41 9.32 -0.99 -12.00
N ALA A 42 10.63 -0.81 -12.06
CA ALA A 42 11.29 -0.41 -13.30
C ALA A 42 11.01 -1.39 -14.45
N PHE A 43 11.04 -2.71 -14.22
CA PHE A 43 10.76 -3.70 -15.26
C PHE A 43 9.37 -3.56 -15.90
N ALA A 44 8.37 -3.04 -15.17
CA ALA A 44 7.03 -2.82 -15.72
C ALA A 44 6.99 -1.71 -16.80
N ALA A 45 8.05 -0.92 -16.94
CA ALA A 45 8.20 0.03 -18.05
C ALA A 45 8.52 -0.66 -19.39
N GLY A 46 9.05 -1.89 -19.35
CA GLY A 46 9.27 -2.73 -20.52
C GLY A 46 7.99 -3.46 -20.94
N THR A 47 7.92 -3.79 -22.22
CA THR A 47 6.81 -4.56 -22.81
C THR A 47 7.17 -6.01 -23.06
N PHE A 48 8.46 -6.32 -23.33
CA PHE A 48 8.98 -7.66 -23.57
C PHE A 48 8.21 -8.44 -24.65
N THR A 49 7.92 -7.78 -25.77
CA THR A 49 7.02 -8.25 -26.84
C THR A 49 7.48 -9.50 -27.56
N ASP A 50 8.77 -9.85 -27.48
CA ASP A 50 9.36 -10.83 -28.39
C ASP A 50 9.25 -12.27 -27.91
N HIS A 51 8.71 -12.52 -26.71
CA HIS A 51 8.72 -13.84 -26.08
C HIS A 51 7.37 -14.21 -25.46
N GLN A 52 6.87 -15.39 -25.84
CA GLN A 52 5.76 -16.07 -25.17
C GLN A 52 6.22 -17.46 -24.75
N TYR A 53 5.88 -17.87 -23.53
CA TYR A 53 6.19 -19.20 -23.01
C TYR A 53 4.92 -19.84 -22.47
N LEU A 54 4.62 -21.07 -22.89
CA LEU A 54 3.38 -21.76 -22.54
C LEU A 54 2.11 -20.98 -22.90
N HIS A 55 2.11 -20.26 -24.03
CA HIS A 55 1.02 -19.37 -24.47
C HIS A 55 0.70 -18.21 -23.50
N VAL A 56 1.63 -17.90 -22.60
CA VAL A 56 1.56 -16.80 -21.66
C VAL A 56 2.63 -15.77 -22.02
N ASP A 57 2.24 -14.49 -22.04
CA ASP A 57 3.17 -13.38 -22.31
C ASP A 57 4.32 -13.37 -21.28
N TYR A 58 5.55 -13.20 -21.76
CA TYR A 58 6.72 -13.25 -20.89
C TYR A 58 6.70 -12.17 -19.79
N LYS A 59 6.17 -10.98 -20.07
CA LYS A 59 5.96 -9.95 -19.03
C LYS A 59 5.06 -10.45 -17.90
N VAL A 60 4.03 -11.24 -18.21
CA VAL A 60 3.13 -11.80 -17.19
C VAL A 60 3.88 -12.77 -16.29
N TRP A 61 4.76 -13.62 -16.85
CA TRP A 61 5.65 -14.46 -16.05
C TRP A 61 6.54 -13.67 -15.08
N LEU A 62 7.11 -12.55 -15.54
CA LEU A 62 7.92 -11.66 -14.69
C LEU A 62 7.11 -11.06 -13.54
N VAL A 63 5.89 -10.58 -13.83
CA VAL A 63 4.98 -10.04 -12.82
C VAL A 63 4.61 -11.12 -11.81
N ILE A 64 4.23 -12.32 -12.27
CA ILE A 64 3.88 -13.45 -11.40
C ILE A 64 5.06 -13.80 -10.48
N ALA A 65 6.26 -13.98 -11.04
CA ALA A 65 7.44 -14.34 -10.26
C ALA A 65 7.76 -13.30 -9.17
N GLN A 66 7.74 -12.01 -9.52
CA GLN A 66 8.02 -10.95 -8.55
C GLN A 66 6.94 -10.85 -7.47
N VAL A 67 5.66 -10.92 -7.85
CA VAL A 67 4.54 -10.84 -6.89
C VAL A 67 4.52 -12.04 -5.96
N LEU A 68 4.84 -13.25 -6.44
CA LEU A 68 4.98 -14.44 -5.58
C LEU A 68 6.09 -14.28 -4.55
N GLY A 69 7.27 -13.78 -4.97
CA GLY A 69 8.35 -13.46 -4.03
C GLY A 69 7.90 -12.44 -2.98
N TYR A 70 7.25 -11.36 -3.42
CA TYR A 70 6.72 -10.32 -2.55
C TYR A 70 5.66 -10.85 -1.57
N MET A 71 4.77 -11.73 -2.01
CA MET A 71 3.75 -12.37 -1.18
C MET A 71 4.40 -13.24 -0.09
N LEU A 72 5.36 -14.10 -0.46
CA LEU A 72 6.06 -14.96 0.50
C LEU A 72 6.84 -14.16 1.55
N SER A 73 7.35 -12.99 1.16
CA SER A 73 8.01 -12.08 2.10
C SER A 73 7.09 -11.54 3.18
N LYS A 74 5.77 -11.48 2.97
CA LYS A 74 4.81 -11.03 3.99
C LYS A 74 4.72 -12.03 5.14
N PHE A 75 4.79 -13.32 4.84
CA PHE A 75 4.79 -14.37 5.87
C PHE A 75 6.10 -14.39 6.65
N TYR A 76 7.24 -14.34 5.95
CA TYR A 76 8.57 -14.30 6.58
C TYR A 76 8.82 -12.98 7.34
N GLY A 77 8.36 -11.86 6.77
CA GLY A 77 8.57 -10.51 7.27
C GLY A 77 7.98 -10.25 8.64
N ILE A 78 6.88 -10.90 9.01
CA ILE A 78 6.29 -10.76 10.37
C ILE A 78 7.32 -11.14 11.44
N ARG A 79 8.04 -12.24 11.24
CA ARG A 79 9.10 -12.69 12.14
C ARG A 79 10.34 -11.80 12.03
N PHE A 80 10.81 -11.57 10.81
CA PHE A 80 12.04 -10.80 10.59
C PHE A 80 11.96 -9.35 11.10
N ILE A 81 10.85 -8.64 10.86
CA ILE A 81 10.67 -7.23 11.27
C ILE A 81 10.54 -7.12 12.79
N SER A 82 9.88 -8.08 13.44
CA SER A 82 9.73 -8.08 14.90
C SER A 82 11.04 -8.39 15.66
N GLU A 83 11.97 -9.11 15.02
CA GLU A 83 13.28 -9.45 15.60
C GLU A 83 14.36 -8.37 15.39
N ILE A 84 14.17 -7.41 14.47
CA ILE A 84 15.17 -6.39 14.17
C ILE A 84 15.22 -5.29 15.24
N LYS A 85 16.37 -5.20 15.91
CA LYS A 85 16.73 -4.07 16.77
C LYS A 85 16.82 -2.77 15.96
N GLY A 86 16.33 -1.67 16.54
CA GLY A 86 16.25 -0.35 15.88
C GLY A 86 17.56 0.13 15.25
N ASN A 87 18.72 -0.21 15.84
CA ASN A 87 20.05 0.21 15.37
C ASN A 87 20.53 -0.51 14.09
N ASN A 88 19.87 -1.58 13.66
CA ASN A 88 20.24 -2.34 12.47
C ASN A 88 19.30 -2.10 11.28
N ARG A 89 18.27 -1.25 11.44
CA ARG A 89 17.19 -1.11 10.45
C ARG A 89 17.67 -0.54 9.12
N GLY A 90 18.45 0.54 9.10
CA GLY A 90 18.97 1.12 7.86
C GLY A 90 19.92 0.17 7.15
N LYS A 91 20.77 -0.55 7.91
CA LYS A 91 21.62 -1.61 7.35
C LYS A 91 20.79 -2.71 6.69
N SER A 92 19.72 -3.17 7.34
CA SER A 92 18.81 -4.17 6.77
C SER A 92 18.12 -3.67 5.50
N ILE A 93 17.67 -2.41 5.46
CA ILE A 93 17.08 -1.80 4.24
C ILE A 93 18.09 -1.86 3.08
N LEU A 94 19.33 -1.43 3.31
CA LEU A 94 20.35 -1.41 2.27
C LEU A 94 20.76 -2.81 1.80
N ILE A 95 20.87 -3.78 2.71
CA ILE A 95 21.18 -5.17 2.34
C ILE A 95 20.06 -5.77 1.51
N LEU A 96 18.81 -5.63 1.94
CA LEU A 96 17.66 -6.19 1.24
C LEU A 96 17.51 -5.59 -0.16
N ILE A 97 17.59 -4.25 -0.29
CA ILE A 97 17.55 -3.59 -1.60
C ILE A 97 18.78 -3.96 -2.44
N GLY A 98 19.96 -4.11 -1.83
CA GLY A 98 21.16 -4.59 -2.51
C GLY A 98 20.99 -5.98 -3.11
N ILE A 99 20.40 -6.93 -2.37
CA ILE A 99 20.06 -8.26 -2.88
C ILE A 99 19.08 -8.14 -4.05
N SER A 100 18.05 -7.30 -3.94
CA SER A 100 17.11 -7.05 -5.04
C SER A 100 17.78 -6.49 -6.28
N TRP A 101 18.74 -5.59 -6.10
CA TRP A 101 19.44 -4.94 -7.19
C TRP A 101 20.41 -5.89 -7.90
N LEU A 102 21.13 -6.73 -7.14
CA LEU A 102 21.94 -7.81 -7.69
C LEU A 102 21.08 -8.84 -8.43
N ALA A 103 19.87 -9.12 -7.95
CA ALA A 103 18.92 -9.95 -8.68
C ALA A 103 18.52 -9.32 -10.02
N LEU A 104 18.32 -7.99 -10.11
CA LEU A 104 18.09 -7.31 -11.39
C LEU A 104 19.31 -7.39 -12.33
N LEU A 105 20.52 -7.41 -11.80
CA LEU A 105 21.72 -7.66 -12.60
C LEU A 105 21.70 -9.10 -13.15
N GLY A 106 21.38 -10.09 -12.30
CA GLY A 106 21.20 -11.48 -12.75
C GLY A 106 20.10 -11.62 -13.81
N PHE A 107 19.01 -10.87 -13.68
CA PHE A 107 17.96 -10.80 -14.69
C PHE A 107 18.45 -10.27 -16.04
N ALA A 108 19.32 -9.26 -16.03
CA ALA A 108 19.90 -8.67 -17.24
C ALA A 108 20.91 -9.58 -17.94
N LEU A 109 21.67 -10.37 -17.17
CA LEU A 109 22.77 -11.20 -17.68
C LEU A 109 22.33 -12.61 -18.10
N VAL A 110 21.30 -13.16 -17.47
CA VAL A 110 20.81 -14.52 -17.78
C VAL A 110 19.78 -14.44 -18.92
N PRO A 111 19.86 -15.34 -19.93
CA PRO A 111 18.89 -15.34 -21.02
C PRO A 111 17.48 -15.79 -20.56
N ALA A 112 16.45 -15.29 -21.24
CA ALA A 112 15.09 -15.76 -21.07
C ALA A 112 14.96 -17.24 -21.51
N PRO A 113 14.15 -18.08 -20.84
CA PRO A 113 13.24 -17.76 -19.73
C PRO A 113 13.85 -17.90 -18.32
N TRP A 114 15.11 -18.36 -18.20
CA TRP A 114 15.72 -18.71 -16.92
C TRP A 114 15.89 -17.51 -15.97
N ASN A 115 15.95 -16.31 -16.53
CA ASN A 115 16.02 -15.07 -15.79
C ASN A 115 14.75 -14.72 -14.97
N ILE A 116 13.61 -15.38 -15.21
CA ILE A 116 12.37 -15.20 -14.43
C ILE A 116 12.61 -15.43 -12.93
N VAL A 117 13.48 -16.38 -12.57
CA VAL A 117 13.78 -16.69 -11.16
C VAL A 117 14.39 -15.49 -10.41
N PHE A 118 15.11 -14.62 -11.11
CA PHE A 118 15.70 -13.44 -10.51
C PHE A 118 14.64 -12.38 -10.17
N LEU A 119 13.49 -12.34 -10.86
CA LEU A 119 12.38 -11.47 -10.46
C LEU A 119 11.72 -11.95 -9.18
N PHE A 120 11.68 -13.26 -8.94
CA PHE A 120 11.25 -13.82 -7.66
C PHE A 120 12.22 -13.44 -6.52
N ILE A 121 13.53 -13.63 -6.75
CA ILE A 121 14.58 -13.26 -5.77
C ILE A 121 14.59 -11.74 -5.56
N ASN A 122 14.26 -10.95 -6.57
CA ASN A 122 14.09 -9.50 -6.46
C ASN A 122 12.89 -9.13 -5.58
N GLY A 123 11.72 -9.74 -5.82
CA GLY A 123 10.47 -9.42 -5.14
C GLY A 123 10.47 -9.74 -3.65
N PHE A 124 11.10 -10.85 -3.25
CA PHE A 124 11.12 -11.32 -1.86
C PHE A 124 11.70 -10.30 -0.84
N PRO A 125 12.95 -9.84 -0.93
CA PRO A 125 13.51 -8.83 -0.03
C PRO A 125 12.71 -7.51 -0.02
N LEU A 126 12.15 -7.09 -1.16
CA LEU A 126 11.45 -5.80 -1.28
C LEU A 126 10.15 -5.74 -0.47
N GLY A 127 9.45 -6.86 -0.27
CA GLY A 127 8.17 -6.85 0.45
C GLY A 127 8.25 -6.60 1.95
N MET A 128 9.46 -6.64 2.51
CA MET A 128 9.75 -6.29 3.91
C MET A 128 10.10 -4.81 4.10
N ILE A 129 10.47 -4.08 3.04
CA ILE A 129 10.98 -2.70 3.16
C ILE A 129 9.93 -1.76 3.74
N TRP A 130 8.66 -1.92 3.37
CA TRP A 130 7.57 -1.11 3.92
C TRP A 130 7.56 -1.14 5.45
N GLY A 131 7.66 -2.33 6.05
CA GLY A 131 7.61 -2.48 7.51
C GLY A 131 8.87 -1.96 8.20
N LEU A 132 10.04 -2.10 7.56
CA LEU A 132 11.29 -1.54 8.09
C LEU A 132 11.27 -0.01 8.11
N VAL A 133 10.77 0.63 7.04
CA VAL A 133 10.62 2.08 6.97
C VAL A 133 9.53 2.56 7.93
N PHE A 134 8.38 1.90 7.94
CA PHE A 134 7.28 2.22 8.87
C PHE A 134 7.72 2.16 10.33
N GLY A 135 8.60 1.22 10.68
CA GLY A 135 9.14 1.11 12.04
C GLY A 135 9.82 2.38 12.56
N TYR A 136 10.36 3.26 11.71
CA TYR A 136 10.91 4.56 12.13
C TYR A 136 9.84 5.58 12.52
N LEU A 137 8.65 5.43 11.92
CA LEU A 137 7.50 6.32 12.07
C LEU A 137 6.58 5.86 13.20
N GLU A 138 6.55 4.56 13.46
CA GLU A 138 5.71 3.93 14.47
C GLU A 138 6.03 4.42 15.89
N GLY A 139 4.98 4.50 16.71
CA GLY A 139 5.10 4.85 18.12
C GLY A 139 5.28 6.35 18.39
N ARG A 140 4.95 7.21 17.42
CA ARG A 140 4.97 8.68 17.53
C ARG A 140 3.56 9.26 17.54
N LYS A 141 3.39 10.47 18.07
CA LYS A 141 2.13 11.21 18.05
C LYS A 141 1.64 11.53 16.63
N SER A 142 2.56 11.58 15.66
CA SER A 142 2.27 11.90 14.25
C SER A 142 2.37 10.69 13.32
N THR A 143 2.37 9.45 13.86
CA THR A 143 2.51 8.22 13.06
C THR A 143 1.49 8.17 11.92
N GLU A 144 0.23 8.51 12.16
CA GLU A 144 -0.84 8.47 11.14
C GLU A 144 -0.53 9.40 9.96
N PHE A 145 -0.02 10.60 10.23
CA PHE A 145 0.37 11.57 9.20
C PHE A 145 1.57 11.05 8.39
N MET A 146 2.62 10.60 9.07
CA MET A 146 3.81 10.11 8.38
C MET A 146 3.49 8.82 7.58
N ALA A 147 2.62 7.96 8.10
CA ALA A 147 2.13 6.77 7.42
C ALA A 147 1.31 7.09 6.18
N ALA A 148 0.45 8.11 6.24
CA ALA A 148 -0.29 8.60 5.09
C ALA A 148 0.66 9.13 4.01
N VAL A 149 1.62 10.01 4.36
CA VAL A 149 2.64 10.52 3.43
C VAL A 149 3.44 9.37 2.82
N MET A 150 3.90 8.41 3.63
CA MET A 150 4.60 7.23 3.12
C MET A 150 3.72 6.41 2.17
N SER A 151 2.43 6.23 2.46
CA SER A 151 1.52 5.45 1.59
C SER A 151 1.29 6.10 0.23
N ILE A 152 1.39 7.43 0.14
CA ILE A 152 1.27 8.16 -1.13
C ILE A 152 2.41 7.84 -2.11
N SER A 153 3.58 7.45 -1.60
CA SER A 153 4.69 6.99 -2.45
C SER A 153 4.31 5.76 -3.29
N LEU A 154 3.34 4.94 -2.88
CA LEU A 154 2.84 3.78 -3.66
C LEU A 154 2.26 4.19 -5.02
N ILE A 155 1.78 5.43 -5.14
CA ILE A 155 1.18 5.99 -6.34
C ILE A 155 2.28 6.71 -7.13
N PHE A 156 2.83 7.77 -6.55
CA PHE A 156 3.79 8.65 -7.22
C PHE A 156 5.03 7.91 -7.71
N ALA A 157 5.59 7.01 -6.88
CA ALA A 157 6.85 6.37 -7.22
C ALA A 157 6.73 5.46 -8.44
N SER A 158 5.56 4.84 -8.66
CA SER A 158 5.40 3.94 -9.79
C SER A 158 5.42 4.70 -11.11
N GLY A 159 4.60 5.75 -11.24
CA GLY A 159 4.63 6.63 -12.41
C GLY A 159 5.99 7.27 -12.64
N PHE A 160 6.65 7.74 -11.59
CA PHE A 160 7.99 8.34 -11.69
C PHE A 160 9.05 7.36 -12.21
N VAL A 161 9.10 6.16 -11.63
CA VAL A 161 10.03 5.10 -12.04
C VAL A 161 9.75 4.64 -13.47
N LYS A 162 8.48 4.52 -13.87
CA LYS A 162 8.13 4.17 -15.27
C LYS A 162 8.58 5.24 -16.23
N THR A 163 8.38 6.53 -15.94
CA THR A 163 8.88 7.61 -16.80
C THR A 163 10.40 7.55 -16.96
N VAL A 164 11.17 7.29 -15.87
CA VAL A 164 12.62 7.12 -15.96
C VAL A 164 12.99 5.88 -16.79
N GLY A 165 12.36 4.73 -16.52
CA GLY A 165 12.59 3.49 -17.25
C GLY A 165 12.29 3.62 -18.75
N ARG A 166 11.15 4.22 -19.11
CA ARG A 166 10.79 4.50 -20.51
C ARG A 166 11.75 5.47 -21.19
N THR A 167 12.27 6.46 -20.46
CA THR A 167 13.30 7.38 -20.99
C THR A 167 14.60 6.63 -21.30
N LEU A 168 15.01 5.68 -20.45
CA LEU A 168 16.16 4.82 -20.74
C LEU A 168 15.95 3.97 -22.01
N LEU A 169 14.74 3.42 -22.21
CA LEU A 169 14.42 2.64 -23.41
C LEU A 169 14.40 3.49 -24.69
N THR A 170 13.76 4.66 -24.64
CA THR A 170 13.42 5.43 -25.85
C THR A 170 14.44 6.51 -26.21
N VAL A 171 15.11 7.12 -25.23
CA VAL A 171 16.10 8.19 -25.45
C VAL A 171 17.51 7.63 -25.42
N PHE A 172 17.81 6.80 -24.42
CA PHE A 172 19.15 6.19 -24.27
C PHE A 172 19.28 4.84 -24.97
N HIS A 173 18.20 4.33 -25.57
CA HIS A 173 18.19 3.09 -26.36
C HIS A 173 18.73 1.88 -25.59
N VAL A 174 18.53 1.87 -24.26
CA VAL A 174 18.89 0.75 -23.40
C VAL A 174 17.96 -0.42 -23.69
N ASN A 175 18.51 -1.63 -23.74
CA ASN A 175 17.73 -2.86 -23.87
C ASN A 175 16.79 -3.10 -22.68
N GLU A 176 15.60 -3.66 -22.92
CA GLU A 176 14.56 -3.92 -21.91
C GLU A 176 15.01 -4.76 -20.70
N TYR A 177 15.97 -5.68 -20.88
CA TYR A 177 16.51 -6.52 -19.81
C TYR A 177 17.49 -5.75 -18.88
N HIS A 178 18.21 -4.76 -19.42
CA HIS A 178 19.20 -3.97 -18.66
C HIS A 178 18.57 -2.75 -17.97
N MET A 179 17.48 -2.24 -18.54
CA MET A 179 16.78 -1.05 -18.04
C MET A 179 16.40 -1.11 -16.55
N PRO A 180 15.91 -2.23 -15.97
CA PRO A 180 15.58 -2.29 -14.55
C PRO A 180 16.78 -2.05 -13.64
N PHE A 181 17.92 -2.66 -13.96
CA PHE A 181 19.17 -2.51 -13.20
C PHE A 181 19.68 -1.07 -13.25
N LEU A 182 19.70 -0.46 -14.45
CA LEU A 182 20.15 0.92 -14.65
C LEU A 182 19.22 1.95 -14.01
N THR A 183 17.90 1.71 -14.05
CA THR A 183 16.93 2.53 -13.33
C THR A 183 17.22 2.48 -11.84
N GLY A 184 17.46 1.29 -11.26
CA GLY A 184 17.90 1.15 -9.88
C GLY A 184 19.18 1.95 -9.57
N ALA A 185 20.17 1.90 -10.46
CA ALA A 185 21.44 2.63 -10.30
C ALA A 185 21.24 4.15 -10.14
N ILE A 186 20.34 4.75 -10.91
CA ILE A 186 20.00 6.19 -10.81
C ILE A 186 19.45 6.53 -9.42
N PHE A 187 18.67 5.63 -8.83
CA PHE A 187 18.02 5.84 -7.54
C PHE A 187 18.85 5.43 -6.32
N VAL A 188 20.05 4.87 -6.50
CA VAL A 188 20.96 4.55 -5.39
C VAL A 188 21.33 5.79 -4.58
N ILE A 189 21.65 6.91 -5.25
CA ILE A 189 22.05 8.14 -4.57
C ILE A 189 20.89 8.70 -3.72
N PRO A 190 19.66 8.90 -4.28
CA PRO A 190 18.49 9.25 -3.48
C PRO A 190 18.21 8.28 -2.34
N LEU A 191 18.33 6.96 -2.58
CA LEU A 191 18.11 5.95 -1.57
C LEU A 191 19.05 6.12 -0.37
N LEU A 192 20.36 6.23 -0.63
CA LEU A 192 21.37 6.40 0.42
C LEU A 192 21.12 7.68 1.21
N PHE A 193 20.75 8.78 0.54
CA PHE A 193 20.41 10.03 1.18
C PHE A 193 19.21 9.90 2.11
N PHE A 194 18.09 9.34 1.64
CA PHE A 194 16.87 9.23 2.46
C PHE A 194 16.99 8.19 3.58
N VAL A 195 17.68 7.06 3.35
CA VAL A 195 18.00 6.10 4.41
C VAL A 195 18.90 6.73 5.46
N PHE A 196 19.87 7.54 5.04
CA PHE A 196 20.69 8.30 5.98
C PHE A 196 19.84 9.26 6.83
N CYS A 197 18.92 10.01 6.22
CA CYS A 197 17.98 10.87 6.95
C CYS A 197 17.09 10.08 7.94
N LEU A 198 16.68 8.85 7.60
CA LEU A 198 15.95 7.98 8.52
C LEU A 198 16.81 7.55 9.72
N GLU A 199 18.09 7.22 9.51
CA GLU A 199 19.03 6.87 10.59
C GLU A 199 19.31 8.05 11.53
N LEU A 200 19.15 9.28 11.05
CA LEU A 200 19.22 10.49 11.88
C LEU A 200 18.01 10.68 12.80
N MET A 201 16.93 9.91 12.63
CA MET A 201 15.71 10.12 13.41
C MET A 201 15.94 9.75 14.88
N PRO A 202 15.67 10.68 15.82
CA PRO A 202 15.79 10.39 17.24
C PRO A 202 14.74 9.35 17.68
N PRO A 203 14.97 8.60 18.77
CA PRO A 203 13.94 7.69 19.30
C PRO A 203 12.64 8.44 19.67
N PRO A 204 11.48 7.75 19.77
CA PRO A 204 10.24 8.36 20.22
C PRO A 204 10.38 9.04 21.59
N THR A 205 9.75 10.21 21.73
CA THR A 205 9.82 11.04 22.95
C THR A 205 9.03 10.42 24.11
N ALA A 206 9.22 10.94 25.33
CA ALA A 206 8.42 10.51 26.48
C ALA A 206 6.92 10.84 26.30
N GLU A 207 6.59 11.95 25.65
CA GLU A 207 5.20 12.30 25.32
C GLU A 207 4.61 11.30 24.32
N ASP A 208 5.37 10.90 23.30
CA ASP A 208 4.96 9.88 22.32
C ASP A 208 4.56 8.57 23.02
N LYS A 209 5.40 8.11 23.96
CA LYS A 209 5.14 6.88 24.73
C LYS A 209 3.95 7.00 25.68
N LYS A 210 3.68 8.19 26.22
CA LYS A 210 2.50 8.43 27.07
C LYS A 210 1.20 8.44 26.27
N LEU A 211 1.23 8.99 25.06
CA LEU A 211 0.05 9.14 24.20
C LEU A 211 -0.27 7.88 23.36
N ARG A 212 0.72 7.00 23.12
CA ARG A 212 0.54 5.74 22.40
C ARG A 212 0.58 4.55 23.37
N VAL A 213 -0.54 3.86 23.49
CA VAL A 213 -0.62 2.55 24.16
C VAL A 213 0.25 1.54 23.41
N GLU A 214 1.05 0.78 24.14
CA GLU A 214 1.92 -0.25 23.59
C GLU A 214 1.10 -1.31 22.82
N ARG A 215 1.49 -1.58 21.58
CA ARG A 215 0.82 -2.57 20.71
C ARG A 215 1.28 -3.97 21.09
N THR A 216 0.53 -4.65 21.95
CA THR A 216 0.81 -6.06 22.26
C THR A 216 0.37 -6.96 21.09
N PRO A 217 1.24 -7.88 20.60
CA PRO A 217 0.84 -8.86 19.59
C PRO A 217 -0.28 -9.75 20.11
N MET A 218 -1.27 -10.06 19.25
CA MET A 218 -2.35 -10.97 19.63
C MET A 218 -1.87 -12.42 19.66
N ASN A 219 -2.29 -13.16 20.67
CA ASN A 219 -2.15 -14.61 20.71
C ASN A 219 -3.16 -15.29 19.76
N ALA A 220 -3.02 -16.60 19.54
CA ALA A 220 -3.86 -17.34 18.59
C ALA A 220 -5.36 -17.33 18.96
N ARG A 221 -5.70 -17.35 20.25
CA ARG A 221 -7.10 -17.33 20.73
C ARG A 221 -7.74 -15.96 20.48
N GLU A 222 -7.06 -14.89 20.83
CA GLU A 222 -7.52 -13.51 20.61
C GLU A 222 -7.78 -13.23 19.13
N ARG A 223 -6.93 -13.75 18.22
CA ARG A 223 -7.14 -13.60 16.76
C ARG A 223 -8.42 -14.28 16.31
N ARG A 224 -8.69 -15.48 16.80
CA ARG A 224 -9.90 -16.23 16.48
C ARG A 224 -11.15 -15.50 16.99
N ASP A 225 -11.14 -15.06 18.24
CA ASP A 225 -12.28 -14.38 18.86
C ASP A 225 -12.59 -13.05 18.16
N PHE A 226 -11.55 -12.32 17.78
CA PHE A 226 -11.67 -11.11 16.97
C PHE A 226 -12.31 -11.38 15.61
N LEU A 227 -11.83 -12.39 14.89
CA LEU A 227 -12.35 -12.74 13.56
C LEU A 227 -13.82 -13.15 13.64
N ILE A 228 -14.20 -14.00 14.60
CA ILE A 228 -15.58 -14.46 14.77
C ILE A 228 -16.52 -13.28 15.08
N ARG A 229 -16.09 -12.36 15.95
CA ARG A 229 -16.91 -11.21 16.37
C ARG A 229 -17.24 -10.24 15.23
N PHE A 230 -16.30 -10.01 14.31
CA PHE A 230 -16.44 -9.03 13.23
C PHE A 230 -16.53 -9.69 11.84
N LEU A 231 -16.73 -11.01 11.78
CA LEU A 231 -16.60 -11.82 10.57
C LEU A 231 -17.36 -11.27 9.36
N PRO A 232 -18.65 -10.87 9.46
CA PRO A 232 -19.38 -10.37 8.30
C PRO A 232 -18.78 -9.08 7.73
N GLY A 233 -18.41 -8.13 8.59
CA GLY A 233 -17.78 -6.88 8.18
C GLY A 233 -16.36 -7.08 7.63
N ILE A 234 -15.60 -8.00 8.22
CA ILE A 234 -14.24 -8.33 7.76
C ILE A 234 -14.28 -9.02 6.39
N ILE A 235 -15.20 -9.95 6.15
CA ILE A 235 -15.33 -10.62 4.85
C ILE A 235 -15.66 -9.62 3.75
N LEU A 236 -16.65 -8.74 3.97
CA LEU A 236 -17.01 -7.69 3.01
C LEU A 236 -15.82 -6.77 2.73
N THR A 237 -15.10 -6.39 3.79
CA THR A 237 -13.90 -5.56 3.69
C THR A 237 -12.79 -6.25 2.90
N LEU A 238 -12.59 -7.56 3.13
CA LEU A 238 -11.58 -8.35 2.45
C LEU A 238 -11.89 -8.51 0.96
N ILE A 239 -13.17 -8.71 0.59
CA ILE A 239 -13.60 -8.76 -0.82
C ILE A 239 -13.23 -7.46 -1.53
N ILE A 240 -13.57 -6.31 -0.94
CA ILE A 240 -13.24 -4.98 -1.51
C ILE A 240 -11.73 -4.83 -1.65
N TYR A 241 -10.98 -5.16 -0.58
CA TYR A 241 -9.54 -5.02 -0.56
C TYR A 241 -8.86 -5.86 -1.64
N VAL A 242 -9.29 -7.11 -1.80
CA VAL A 242 -8.77 -8.04 -2.81
C VAL A 242 -9.06 -7.50 -4.22
N LEU A 243 -10.30 -7.09 -4.51
CA LEU A 243 -10.68 -6.53 -5.81
C LEU A 243 -9.87 -5.27 -6.16
N LEU A 244 -9.71 -4.37 -5.19
CA LEU A 244 -8.89 -3.16 -5.36
C LEU A 244 -7.41 -3.50 -5.58
N THR A 245 -6.88 -4.48 -4.85
CA THR A 245 -5.48 -4.92 -5.00
C THR A 245 -5.24 -5.47 -6.39
N ILE A 246 -6.14 -6.32 -6.88
CA ILE A 246 -6.09 -6.90 -8.22
C ILE A 246 -6.05 -5.79 -9.27
N MET A 247 -7.07 -4.92 -9.29
CA MET A 247 -7.17 -3.92 -10.36
C MET A 247 -6.10 -2.85 -10.28
N ARG A 248 -5.63 -2.51 -9.07
CA ARG A 248 -4.45 -1.67 -8.88
C ARG A 248 -3.21 -2.35 -9.46
N ASP A 249 -2.97 -3.62 -9.17
CA ASP A 249 -1.79 -4.34 -9.68
C ASP A 249 -1.83 -4.51 -11.19
N VAL A 250 -3.01 -4.73 -11.77
CA VAL A 250 -3.19 -4.76 -13.23
C VAL A 250 -2.87 -3.38 -13.82
N ARG A 251 -3.49 -2.30 -13.31
CA ARG A 251 -3.21 -0.93 -13.75
C ARG A 251 -1.72 -0.62 -13.67
N ASP A 252 -1.10 -1.01 -12.57
CA ASP A 252 0.27 -0.64 -12.28
C ASP A 252 1.28 -1.43 -13.12
N ASN A 253 1.13 -2.75 -13.24
CA ASN A 253 2.10 -3.56 -13.98
C ASN A 253 1.95 -3.45 -15.50
N PHE A 254 0.73 -3.19 -15.99
CA PHE A 254 0.42 -3.13 -17.42
C PHE A 254 0.01 -1.73 -17.88
N GLU A 255 0.44 -0.70 -17.14
CA GLU A 255 0.06 0.69 -17.45
C GLU A 255 0.55 1.12 -18.83
N VAL A 256 1.74 0.67 -19.23
CA VAL A 256 2.34 0.99 -20.54
C VAL A 256 1.46 0.46 -21.67
N GLU A 257 1.00 -0.78 -21.54
CA GLU A 257 0.11 -1.45 -22.48
C GLU A 257 -1.28 -0.79 -22.51
N ILE A 258 -1.84 -0.46 -21.34
CA ILE A 258 -3.14 0.22 -21.26
C ILE A 258 -3.07 1.58 -21.97
N TRP A 259 -2.01 2.36 -21.75
CA TRP A 259 -1.84 3.63 -22.47
C TRP A 259 -1.62 3.46 -23.97
N ALA A 260 -0.89 2.41 -24.38
CA ALA A 260 -0.69 2.08 -25.78
C ALA A 260 -2.01 1.71 -26.48
N ASP A 261 -2.87 0.92 -25.83
CA ASP A 261 -4.22 0.57 -26.30
C ASP A 261 -5.09 1.82 -26.49
N LEU A 262 -4.89 2.84 -25.65
CA LEU A 262 -5.58 4.14 -25.72
C LEU A 262 -4.94 5.12 -26.71
N GLY A 263 -3.87 4.73 -27.41
CA GLY A 263 -3.17 5.54 -28.40
C GLY A 263 -2.22 6.60 -27.82
N VAL A 264 -1.91 6.54 -26.51
CA VAL A 264 -1.03 7.51 -25.84
C VAL A 264 0.35 6.89 -25.60
N LYS A 265 1.40 7.52 -26.14
CA LYS A 265 2.80 7.01 -26.07
C LYS A 265 3.79 7.94 -25.36
N SER A 266 3.32 9.04 -24.75
CA SER A 266 4.20 10.01 -24.09
C SER A 266 4.83 9.41 -22.82
N ASN A 267 6.15 9.48 -22.68
CA ASN A 267 6.84 8.94 -21.50
C ASN A 267 6.54 9.71 -20.20
N SER A 268 6.17 10.99 -20.27
CA SER A 268 5.91 11.79 -19.07
C SER A 268 4.51 11.55 -18.50
N ILE A 269 3.61 10.90 -19.27
CA ILE A 269 2.20 10.73 -18.89
C ILE A 269 2.04 10.01 -17.55
N TYR A 270 2.89 9.00 -17.29
CA TYR A 270 2.85 8.20 -16.07
C TYR A 270 3.11 9.06 -14.84
N THR A 271 4.20 9.83 -14.83
CA THR A 271 4.51 10.74 -13.71
C THR A 271 3.46 11.82 -13.54
N HIS A 272 2.98 12.44 -14.63
CA HIS A 272 2.02 13.54 -14.52
C HIS A 272 0.68 13.10 -13.91
N ILE A 273 0.14 11.95 -14.36
CA ILE A 273 -1.15 11.46 -13.88
C ILE A 273 -1.02 10.94 -12.45
N ASP A 274 0.00 10.13 -12.17
CA ASP A 274 0.17 9.59 -10.81
C ASP A 274 0.57 10.68 -9.81
N LEU A 275 1.28 11.74 -10.22
CA LEU A 275 1.51 12.94 -9.38
C LEU A 275 0.20 13.65 -9.06
N PHE A 276 -0.65 13.87 -10.05
CA PHE A 276 -1.94 14.52 -9.84
C PHE A 276 -2.83 13.71 -8.89
N ILE A 277 -2.93 12.39 -9.11
CA ILE A 277 -3.71 11.50 -8.24
C ILE A 277 -3.13 11.47 -6.82
N SER A 278 -1.81 11.35 -6.68
CA SER A 278 -1.14 11.30 -5.38
C SER A 278 -1.37 12.55 -4.54
N ILE A 279 -1.37 13.75 -5.15
CA ILE A 279 -1.69 15.00 -4.45
C ILE A 279 -3.14 14.98 -3.92
N ILE A 280 -4.12 14.60 -4.76
CA ILE A 280 -5.53 14.56 -4.35
C ILE A 280 -5.74 13.57 -3.20
N VAL A 281 -5.18 12.35 -3.33
CA VAL A 281 -5.31 11.33 -2.29
C VAL A 281 -4.60 11.76 -1.01
N LEU A 282 -3.43 12.42 -1.09
CA LEU A 282 -2.71 12.93 0.08
C LEU A 282 -3.54 13.97 0.85
N VAL A 283 -4.14 14.93 0.14
CA VAL A 283 -5.02 15.94 0.75
C VAL A 283 -6.19 15.26 1.44
N GLY A 284 -6.87 14.33 0.75
CA GLY A 284 -7.97 13.57 1.31
C GLY A 284 -7.59 12.78 2.59
N MET A 285 -6.47 12.07 2.56
CA MET A 285 -5.98 11.32 3.73
C MET A 285 -5.55 12.23 4.88
N SER A 286 -4.93 13.37 4.59
CA SER A 286 -4.51 14.34 5.61
C SER A 286 -5.71 14.95 6.33
N LEU A 287 -6.79 15.28 5.60
CA LEU A 287 -8.03 15.78 6.20
C LEU A 287 -8.70 14.73 7.11
N LEU A 288 -8.64 13.44 6.77
CA LEU A 288 -9.17 12.36 7.60
C LEU A 288 -8.47 12.25 8.96
N ILE A 289 -7.17 12.55 9.02
CA ILE A 289 -6.38 12.47 10.26
C ILE A 289 -6.82 13.52 11.27
N LEU A 290 -7.33 14.66 10.82
CA LEU A 290 -7.85 15.73 11.68
C LEU A 290 -9.12 15.32 12.45
N ILE A 291 -9.78 14.24 12.03
CA ILE A 291 -11.04 13.78 12.61
C ILE A 291 -10.78 12.97 13.88
N ARG A 292 -10.96 13.62 15.04
CA ARG A 292 -10.70 13.01 16.35
C ARG A 292 -11.64 11.85 16.71
N LYS A 293 -12.91 11.90 16.28
CA LYS A 293 -13.91 10.87 16.61
C LYS A 293 -13.69 9.63 15.74
N ASN A 294 -13.21 8.52 16.35
CA ASN A 294 -12.88 7.28 15.63
C ASN A 294 -14.01 6.75 14.75
N LEU A 295 -15.25 6.65 15.29
CA LEU A 295 -16.38 6.15 14.50
C LEU A 295 -16.73 7.07 13.32
N LYS A 296 -16.64 8.39 13.49
CA LYS A 296 -16.88 9.35 12.39
C LYS A 296 -15.79 9.23 11.32
N ALA A 297 -14.52 9.17 11.73
CA ALA A 297 -13.41 8.94 10.81
C ALA A 297 -13.58 7.62 10.05
N PHE A 298 -13.97 6.55 10.75
CA PHE A 298 -14.22 5.24 10.15
C PHE A 298 -15.37 5.24 9.13
N SER A 299 -16.46 5.95 9.41
CA SER A 299 -17.55 6.12 8.44
C SER A 299 -17.13 6.93 7.22
N ILE A 300 -16.35 8.01 7.40
CA ILE A 300 -15.87 8.81 6.26
C ILE A 300 -14.88 8.03 5.41
N ILE A 301 -14.03 7.18 6.02
CA ILE A 301 -13.19 6.24 5.27
C ILE A 301 -14.04 5.34 4.36
N HIS A 302 -15.17 4.81 4.84
CA HIS A 302 -16.09 4.05 3.98
C HIS A 302 -16.68 4.90 2.86
N LEU A 303 -17.02 6.17 3.12
CA LEU A 303 -17.50 7.08 2.08
C LEU A 303 -16.42 7.36 1.01
N PHE A 304 -15.15 7.42 1.40
CA PHE A 304 -14.03 7.52 0.45
C PHE A 304 -13.94 6.26 -0.43
N ILE A 305 -14.11 5.08 0.16
CA ILE A 305 -14.12 3.80 -0.57
C ILE A 305 -15.30 3.73 -1.55
N ILE A 306 -16.51 4.04 -1.08
CA ILE A 306 -17.73 4.07 -1.90
C ILE A 306 -17.59 5.10 -3.03
N GLY A 307 -17.13 6.32 -2.70
CA GLY A 307 -16.86 7.37 -3.66
C GLY A 307 -15.83 6.97 -4.70
N GLY A 308 -14.78 6.26 -4.30
CA GLY A 308 -13.79 5.68 -5.21
C GLY A 308 -14.41 4.67 -6.18
N CYS A 309 -15.22 3.73 -5.69
CA CYS A 309 -15.94 2.76 -6.51
C CYS A 309 -16.90 3.44 -7.50
N LEU A 310 -17.66 4.45 -7.05
CA LEU A 310 -18.56 5.24 -7.90
C LEU A 310 -17.79 6.01 -8.96
N LEU A 311 -16.68 6.65 -8.60
CA LEU A 311 -15.84 7.41 -9.52
C LEU A 311 -15.30 6.52 -10.64
N VAL A 312 -14.85 5.32 -10.29
CA VAL A 312 -14.40 4.30 -11.25
C VAL A 312 -15.54 3.89 -12.20
N GLY A 313 -16.72 3.55 -11.67
CA GLY A 313 -17.85 3.11 -12.48
C GLY A 313 -18.39 4.20 -13.40
N ILE A 314 -18.61 5.40 -12.87
CA ILE A 314 -19.11 6.55 -13.63
C ILE A 314 -18.11 6.96 -14.71
N SER A 315 -16.83 7.08 -14.38
CA SER A 315 -15.82 7.45 -15.38
C SER A 315 -15.72 6.43 -16.50
N THR A 316 -15.82 5.14 -16.19
CA THR A 316 -15.78 4.08 -17.20
C THR A 316 -17.03 4.09 -18.08
N TYR A 317 -18.21 4.28 -17.50
CA TYR A 317 -19.45 4.45 -18.27
C TYR A 317 -19.38 5.65 -19.22
N LEU A 318 -18.88 6.80 -18.74
CA LEU A 318 -18.69 8.00 -19.57
C LEU A 318 -17.67 7.77 -20.68
N PHE A 319 -16.60 7.03 -20.40
CA PHE A 319 -15.58 6.68 -21.38
C PHE A 319 -16.14 5.78 -22.49
N ASP A 320 -16.93 4.76 -22.13
CA ASP A 320 -17.57 3.86 -23.10
C ASP A 320 -18.55 4.60 -24.03
N HIS A 321 -19.21 5.64 -23.52
CA HIS A 321 -20.07 6.53 -24.31
C HIS A 321 -19.30 7.65 -25.03
N LYS A 322 -17.96 7.62 -25.02
CA LYS A 322 -17.08 8.60 -25.65
C LYS A 322 -17.28 10.04 -25.14
N MET A 323 -17.83 10.20 -23.94
CA MET A 323 -18.10 11.52 -23.33
C MET A 323 -16.86 12.13 -22.68
N ILE A 324 -15.87 11.30 -22.33
CA ILE A 324 -14.60 11.74 -21.76
C ILE A 324 -13.42 11.15 -22.54
N SER A 325 -12.29 11.85 -22.52
CA SER A 325 -11.07 11.40 -23.19
C SER A 325 -10.41 10.22 -22.45
N PRO A 326 -9.54 9.44 -23.13
CA PRO A 326 -8.76 8.38 -22.49
C PRO A 326 -7.95 8.87 -21.28
N ILE A 327 -7.39 10.08 -21.36
CA ILE A 327 -6.59 10.68 -20.28
C ILE A 327 -7.47 10.97 -19.06
N ALA A 328 -8.64 11.56 -19.27
CA ALA A 328 -9.59 11.84 -18.20
C ALA A 328 -10.08 10.55 -17.54
N TRP A 329 -10.41 9.53 -18.34
CA TRP A 329 -10.84 8.22 -17.84
C TRP A 329 -9.77 7.56 -16.97
N MET A 330 -8.55 7.37 -17.47
CA MET A 330 -7.46 6.74 -16.72
C MET A 330 -7.09 7.53 -15.45
N THR A 331 -7.23 8.86 -15.47
CA THR A 331 -7.02 9.70 -14.30
C THR A 331 -8.11 9.48 -13.25
N MET A 332 -9.39 9.50 -13.64
CA MET A 332 -10.52 9.29 -12.72
C MET A 332 -10.59 7.86 -12.19
N ALA A 333 -10.35 6.86 -13.05
CA ALA A 333 -10.29 5.45 -12.67
C ALA A 333 -9.13 5.19 -11.71
N GLY A 334 -7.93 5.73 -12.01
CA GLY A 334 -6.78 5.66 -11.11
C GLY A 334 -7.06 6.34 -9.76
N LEU A 335 -7.61 7.56 -9.79
CA LEU A 335 -8.00 8.28 -8.58
C LEU A 335 -8.99 7.47 -7.73
N GLY A 336 -10.04 6.91 -8.33
CA GLY A 336 -11.03 6.15 -7.59
C GLY A 336 -10.49 4.86 -6.98
N LEU A 337 -9.65 4.12 -7.73
CA LEU A 337 -8.95 2.94 -7.20
C LEU A 337 -8.08 3.29 -5.99
N TYR A 338 -7.26 4.34 -6.07
CA TYR A 338 -6.36 4.71 -4.97
C TYR A 338 -7.10 5.37 -3.80
N LEU A 339 -8.16 6.13 -4.05
CA LEU A 339 -8.99 6.72 -2.99
C LEU A 339 -9.64 5.63 -2.13
N ALA A 340 -10.01 4.50 -2.75
CA ALA A 340 -10.54 3.34 -2.05
C ALA A 340 -9.44 2.44 -1.44
N TYR A 341 -8.29 2.31 -2.10
CA TYR A 341 -7.22 1.40 -1.68
C TYR A 341 -6.32 1.95 -0.54
N VAL A 342 -5.91 3.22 -0.63
CA VAL A 342 -4.95 3.82 0.33
C VAL A 342 -5.45 3.80 1.78
N PRO A 343 -6.74 4.06 2.09
CA PRO A 343 -7.22 4.02 3.47
C PRO A 343 -6.96 2.69 4.17
N TYR A 344 -7.03 1.57 3.45
CA TYR A 344 -6.77 0.23 4.02
C TYR A 344 -5.34 0.06 4.52
N ASN A 345 -4.37 0.68 3.85
CA ASN A 345 -2.95 0.61 4.22
C ASN A 345 -2.58 1.59 5.33
N ALA A 346 -3.28 2.72 5.42
CA ALA A 346 -2.89 3.81 6.32
C ALA A 346 -3.68 3.84 7.63
N ILE A 347 -5.02 3.76 7.60
CA ILE A 347 -5.87 4.18 8.73
C ILE A 347 -7.11 3.30 9.00
N PHE A 348 -7.56 2.49 8.04
CA PHE A 348 -8.83 1.77 8.14
C PHE A 348 -8.87 0.84 9.36
N PHE A 349 -7.91 -0.09 9.45
CA PHE A 349 -7.90 -1.10 10.51
C PHE A 349 -7.65 -0.48 11.89
N GLU A 350 -6.83 0.57 11.95
CA GLU A 350 -6.60 1.31 13.21
C GLU A 350 -7.89 1.97 13.71
N ARG A 351 -8.61 2.68 12.83
CA ARG A 351 -9.88 3.33 13.19
C ARG A 351 -10.98 2.33 13.49
N MET A 352 -10.99 1.18 12.83
CA MET A 352 -11.91 0.09 13.15
C MET A 352 -11.67 -0.40 14.58
N ILE A 353 -10.45 -0.80 14.91
CA ILE A 353 -10.09 -1.32 16.24
C ILE A 353 -10.36 -0.27 17.34
N ALA A 354 -9.96 0.98 17.09
CA ALA A 354 -10.19 2.09 18.02
C ALA A 354 -11.69 2.44 18.19
N SER A 355 -12.55 2.15 17.20
CA SER A 355 -14.00 2.38 17.31
C SER A 355 -14.70 1.34 18.18
N PHE A 356 -14.11 0.16 18.35
CA PHE A 356 -14.69 -0.94 19.13
C PHE A 356 -13.89 -1.27 20.40
N ASN A 357 -12.93 -0.41 20.79
CA ASN A 357 -12.11 -0.52 22.01
C ASN A 357 -11.50 -1.91 22.24
N TYR A 358 -11.13 -2.60 21.16
CA TYR A 358 -10.59 -3.94 21.24
C TYR A 358 -9.06 -3.86 21.28
N ARG A 359 -8.39 -4.52 22.24
CA ARG A 359 -6.92 -4.61 22.24
C ARG A 359 -6.50 -5.62 21.16
N SER A 360 -6.18 -5.14 19.97
CA SER A 360 -5.82 -5.99 18.83
C SER A 360 -4.71 -5.36 17.99
N ASN A 361 -3.87 -6.20 17.41
CA ASN A 361 -2.87 -5.80 16.43
C ASN A 361 -3.52 -5.76 15.03
N ALA A 362 -3.82 -4.55 14.57
CA ALA A 362 -4.32 -4.25 13.21
C ALA A 362 -3.48 -4.89 12.09
N GLY A 363 -2.18 -5.04 12.32
CA GLY A 363 -1.21 -5.53 11.36
C GLY A 363 -1.50 -6.96 10.90
N PHE A 364 -2.05 -7.85 11.76
CA PHE A 364 -2.36 -9.22 11.37
C PHE A 364 -3.37 -9.28 10.22
N ILE A 365 -4.46 -8.53 10.32
CA ILE A 365 -5.52 -8.50 9.30
C ILE A 365 -4.99 -7.88 8.02
N MET A 366 -4.20 -6.81 8.14
CA MET A 366 -3.57 -6.17 7.00
C MET A 366 -2.65 -7.15 6.25
N TYR A 367 -1.83 -7.93 6.96
CA TYR A 367 -0.96 -8.93 6.34
C TYR A 367 -1.74 -10.07 5.67
N VAL A 368 -2.82 -10.55 6.29
CA VAL A 368 -3.70 -11.57 5.69
C VAL A 368 -4.37 -11.03 4.43
N ALA A 369 -4.88 -9.80 4.50
CA ALA A 369 -5.53 -9.13 3.37
C ALA A 369 -4.54 -8.89 2.23
N ASP A 370 -3.32 -8.44 2.53
CA ASP A 370 -2.22 -8.29 1.56
C ASP A 370 -1.89 -9.62 0.86
N ALA A 371 -1.69 -10.68 1.65
CA ALA A 371 -1.34 -11.99 1.09
C ALA A 371 -2.46 -12.52 0.18
N ALA A 372 -3.72 -12.41 0.61
CA ALA A 372 -4.88 -12.77 -0.21
C ALA A 372 -4.98 -11.91 -1.49
N GLY A 373 -4.74 -10.60 -1.38
CA GLY A 373 -4.75 -9.68 -2.51
C GLY A 373 -3.67 -10.00 -3.55
N TYR A 374 -2.43 -10.28 -3.13
CA TYR A 374 -1.36 -10.67 -4.05
C TYR A 374 -1.58 -12.04 -4.68
N LEU A 375 -2.07 -13.02 -3.90
CA LEU A 375 -2.43 -14.33 -4.44
C LEU A 375 -3.52 -14.20 -5.52
N ALA A 376 -4.58 -13.43 -5.23
CA ALA A 376 -5.65 -13.21 -6.18
C ALA A 376 -5.18 -12.42 -7.42
N SER A 377 -4.24 -11.50 -7.26
CA SER A 377 -3.61 -10.76 -8.37
C SER A 377 -2.82 -11.70 -9.27
N VAL A 378 -2.08 -12.67 -8.72
CA VAL A 378 -1.42 -13.72 -9.52
C VAL A 378 -2.45 -14.61 -10.22
N SER A 379 -3.48 -15.06 -9.49
CA SER A 379 -4.53 -15.92 -10.04
C SER A 379 -5.26 -15.27 -11.20
N ILE A 380 -5.59 -13.98 -11.13
CA ILE A 380 -6.32 -13.32 -12.23
C ILE A 380 -5.47 -13.21 -13.49
N LEU A 381 -4.15 -13.03 -13.37
CA LEU A 381 -3.26 -12.97 -14.52
C LEU A 381 -3.22 -14.31 -15.24
N VAL A 382 -3.12 -15.41 -14.48
CA VAL A 382 -3.20 -16.77 -15.02
C VAL A 382 -4.56 -17.02 -15.70
N VAL A 383 -5.66 -16.57 -15.08
CA VAL A 383 -7.01 -16.70 -15.66
C VAL A 383 -7.14 -15.88 -16.96
N LYS A 384 -6.61 -14.65 -17.01
CA LYS A 384 -6.60 -13.84 -18.24
C LYS A 384 -5.84 -14.56 -19.34
N GLU A 385 -4.63 -15.01 -19.07
CA GLU A 385 -3.74 -15.59 -20.08
C GLU A 385 -4.24 -16.96 -20.58
N LEU A 386 -4.74 -17.84 -19.70
CA LEU A 386 -5.23 -19.16 -20.10
C LEU A 386 -6.68 -19.14 -20.61
N GLY A 387 -7.52 -18.24 -20.08
CA GLY A 387 -8.95 -18.21 -20.37
C GLY A 387 -9.35 -17.25 -21.49
N LYS A 388 -8.70 -16.08 -21.59
CA LYS A 388 -8.97 -15.04 -22.60
C LYS A 388 -7.66 -14.41 -23.11
N PRO A 389 -6.72 -15.18 -23.71
CA PRO A 389 -5.40 -14.65 -24.09
C PRO A 389 -5.45 -13.41 -24.98
N ASN A 390 -6.45 -13.34 -25.89
CA ASN A 390 -6.58 -12.30 -26.90
C ASN A 390 -7.18 -10.97 -26.38
N ILE A 391 -7.60 -10.88 -25.12
CA ILE A 391 -8.10 -9.61 -24.58
C ILE A 391 -6.92 -8.66 -24.34
N SER A 392 -7.04 -7.44 -24.85
CA SER A 392 -6.04 -6.39 -24.59
C SER A 392 -6.05 -5.98 -23.11
N TRP A 393 -4.92 -5.48 -22.61
CA TRP A 393 -4.80 -5.05 -21.21
C TRP A 393 -5.73 -3.88 -20.89
N GLY A 394 -5.96 -2.96 -21.83
CA GLY A 394 -6.92 -1.86 -21.68
C GLY A 394 -8.36 -2.34 -21.53
N ASN A 395 -8.80 -3.30 -22.35
CA ASN A 395 -10.14 -3.88 -22.26
C ASN A 395 -10.32 -4.72 -21.00
N PHE A 396 -9.31 -5.52 -20.64
CA PHE A 396 -9.33 -6.29 -19.39
C PHE A 396 -9.38 -5.38 -18.16
N PHE A 397 -8.60 -4.30 -18.16
CA PHE A 397 -8.63 -3.30 -17.11
C PHE A 397 -10.03 -2.67 -17.01
N ARG A 398 -10.61 -2.25 -18.15
CA ARG A 398 -11.95 -1.67 -18.22
C ARG A 398 -13.04 -2.59 -17.65
N GLU A 399 -13.07 -3.87 -18.06
CA GLU A 399 -14.04 -4.84 -17.54
C GLU A 399 -13.85 -5.07 -16.03
N GLY A 400 -12.60 -5.23 -15.59
CA GLY A 400 -12.29 -5.48 -14.19
C GLY A 400 -12.65 -4.31 -13.26
N ILE A 401 -12.43 -3.06 -13.68
CA ILE A 401 -12.77 -1.90 -12.86
C ILE A 401 -14.28 -1.68 -12.75
N MET A 402 -15.08 -2.13 -13.73
CA MET A 402 -16.55 -2.18 -13.60
C MET A 402 -16.99 -3.19 -12.54
N LEU A 403 -16.32 -4.34 -12.43
CA LEU A 403 -16.57 -5.29 -11.32
C LEU A 403 -16.21 -4.67 -9.97
N VAL A 404 -15.13 -3.89 -9.87
CA VAL A 404 -14.78 -3.14 -8.65
C VAL A 404 -15.90 -2.15 -8.31
N ALA A 405 -16.39 -1.39 -9.28
CA ALA A 405 -17.45 -0.40 -9.05
C ALA A 405 -18.72 -1.03 -8.49
N VAL A 406 -19.16 -2.16 -9.06
CA VAL A 406 -20.40 -2.84 -8.65
C VAL A 406 -20.19 -3.66 -7.38
N ILE A 407 -19.31 -4.67 -7.40
CA ILE A 407 -19.14 -5.62 -6.29
C ILE A 407 -18.48 -4.91 -5.10
N GLY A 408 -17.43 -4.11 -5.37
CA GLY A 408 -16.76 -3.32 -4.35
C GLY A 408 -17.67 -2.24 -3.76
N GLY A 409 -18.45 -1.54 -4.60
CA GLY A 409 -19.42 -0.55 -4.15
C GLY A 409 -20.50 -1.14 -3.24
N ILE A 410 -21.16 -2.22 -3.66
CA ILE A 410 -22.18 -2.92 -2.85
C ILE A 410 -21.58 -3.42 -1.54
N SER A 411 -20.42 -4.08 -1.61
CA SER A 411 -19.74 -4.60 -0.42
C SER A 411 -19.36 -3.50 0.56
N ALA A 412 -18.92 -2.33 0.06
CA ALA A 412 -18.54 -1.18 0.89
C ALA A 412 -19.75 -0.57 1.61
N VAL A 413 -20.89 -0.46 0.93
CA VAL A 413 -22.15 0.00 1.52
C VAL A 413 -22.63 -0.98 2.60
N LEU A 414 -22.65 -2.28 2.30
CA LEU A 414 -23.04 -3.31 3.26
C LEU A 414 -22.11 -3.34 4.49
N SER A 415 -20.80 -3.19 4.27
CA SER A 415 -19.81 -3.10 5.34
C SER A 415 -20.07 -1.89 6.26
N LEU A 416 -20.32 -0.72 5.67
CA LEU A 416 -20.64 0.49 6.41
C LEU A 416 -21.90 0.32 7.26
N ILE A 417 -22.98 -0.20 6.66
CA ILE A 417 -24.25 -0.46 7.36
C ILE A 417 -24.02 -1.42 8.53
N TYR A 418 -23.31 -2.52 8.30
CA TYR A 418 -23.00 -3.51 9.34
C TYR A 418 -22.26 -2.89 10.52
N PHE A 419 -21.20 -2.12 10.27
CA PHE A 419 -20.41 -1.51 11.34
C PHE A 419 -21.16 -0.41 12.10
N LEU A 420 -21.98 0.39 11.40
CA LEU A 420 -22.84 1.41 12.03
C LEU A 420 -23.89 0.76 12.95
N GLN A 421 -24.58 -0.28 12.47
CA GLN A 421 -25.55 -1.03 13.28
C GLN A 421 -24.89 -1.69 14.49
N THR A 422 -23.70 -2.26 14.31
CA THR A 422 -22.93 -2.88 15.41
C THR A 422 -22.51 -1.83 16.44
N ALA A 423 -22.05 -0.65 16.02
CA ALA A 423 -21.71 0.44 16.92
C ALA A 423 -22.93 0.96 17.70
N GLN A 424 -24.09 1.08 17.05
CA GLN A 424 -25.33 1.47 17.72
C GLN A 424 -25.80 0.43 18.75
N ARG A 425 -25.72 -0.86 18.41
CA ARG A 425 -26.07 -1.96 19.33
C ARG A 425 -25.18 -1.96 20.57
N ASN A 426 -23.87 -1.74 20.43
CA ASN A 426 -22.95 -1.66 21.56
C ASN A 426 -23.28 -0.47 22.48
N ARG A 427 -23.51 0.71 21.90
CA ARG A 427 -23.92 1.90 22.70
C ARG A 427 -25.22 1.69 23.47
N LYS A 428 -26.20 1.00 22.87
CA LYS A 428 -27.46 0.66 23.56
C LYS A 428 -27.23 -0.31 24.72
N LYS A 429 -26.32 -1.28 24.57
CA LYS A 429 -25.96 -2.20 25.65
C LYS A 429 -25.25 -1.49 26.80
N GLU A 430 -24.27 -0.64 26.49
CA GLU A 430 -23.53 0.15 27.49
C GLU A 430 -24.48 1.02 28.32
N LYS A 431 -25.41 1.75 27.68
CA LYS A 431 -26.42 2.54 28.38
C LYS A 431 -27.30 1.70 29.31
N LYS A 432 -27.78 0.54 28.84
CA LYS A 432 -28.57 -0.37 29.69
C LYS A 432 -27.78 -0.87 30.90
N THR A 433 -26.49 -1.18 30.73
CA THR A 433 -25.63 -1.61 31.84
C THR A 433 -25.35 -0.47 32.82
N GLU A 434 -25.20 0.77 32.35
CA GLU A 434 -25.08 1.95 33.21
C GLU A 434 -26.38 2.22 33.98
N GLU A 435 -27.54 2.15 33.32
CA GLU A 435 -28.87 2.27 33.95
C GLU A 435 -29.06 1.20 35.04
N GLN A 436 -28.73 -0.07 34.76
CA GLN A 436 -28.79 -1.15 35.75
C GLN A 436 -27.87 -0.93 36.95
N LYS A 437 -26.64 -0.43 36.73
CA LYS A 437 -25.72 -0.12 37.83
C LYS A 437 -26.20 1.05 38.68
N LEU A 438 -26.82 2.06 38.06
CA LEU A 438 -27.40 3.20 38.77
C LEU A 438 -28.62 2.76 39.62
N GLU A 439 -29.46 1.87 39.08
CA GLU A 439 -30.58 1.27 39.81
C GLU A 439 -30.11 0.41 40.99
N GLU A 440 -29.08 -0.44 40.81
CA GLU A 440 -28.48 -1.23 41.90
C GLU A 440 -27.85 -0.34 42.99
N GLN A 441 -27.19 0.76 42.60
CA GLN A 441 -26.63 1.71 43.56
C GLN A 441 -27.72 2.47 44.33
N GLN A 442 -28.80 2.89 43.68
CA GLN A 442 -29.94 3.51 44.37
C GLN A 442 -30.64 2.53 45.32
N PHE A 443 -30.81 1.28 44.93
CA PHE A 443 -31.43 0.26 45.78
C PHE A 443 -30.59 -0.03 47.04
N ASN A 444 -29.26 -0.06 46.92
CA ASN A 444 -28.34 -0.22 48.05
C ASN A 444 -28.28 0.99 48.99
N ILE A 445 -28.60 2.20 48.50
CA ILE A 445 -28.65 3.42 49.33
C ILE A 445 -29.97 3.50 50.12
N VAL A 446 -31.07 2.96 49.59
CA VAL A 446 -32.40 2.99 50.24
C VAL A 446 -32.61 1.83 51.22
N SER A 447 -31.77 0.79 51.15
CA SER A 447 -31.81 -0.38 52.05
C SER A 447 -30.87 -0.29 53.27
N LEU A 448 -30.14 0.83 53.40
CA LEU A 448 -29.41 1.29 54.59
C LEU A 448 -30.24 2.36 55.29
#